data_AF-A0A7W4ACZ2-F1
#
_entry.id   AF-A0A7W4ACZ2-F1
#
_cell.length_a   1.000
_cell.length_b   1.000
_cell.length_c   1.000
_cell.angle_alpha   90.00
_cell.angle_beta   90.00
_cell.angle_gamma   90.00
#
_symmetry.space_group_name_H-M   'P 1'
#
loop_
_entity.id
_entity.type
_entity.pdbx_description
1 polymer ?
#
loop_
_entity_poly.entity_id
_entity_poly.type
_entity_poly.pdbx_seq_one_letter_code
_entity_poly.pdbx_strand_id
1 'polypeptide(L)'
;MSDTAITGRSVHRHLTPHFDFKAKNPIAKLLVARIEMHDFKLNTFLNKARYAGGIVNLGFSNLVLAARTNRMRIEREQTLRETMKALVYCASYKPYSDSLFEIKMSIKALAKMVNQLHISGPTAKYRHGRENYNPVINALKDLAAAGLVMLQQNYSVKLKRYQSMRIFITPELFTSLGINKKTVKKLINSQNKHDIKNGFDVNKSNRIEHLRAQNNAAIQEHDSHSLKAFKARLKNEFNVPDDIREMKEKVTSLIKKKQKEVGSEQKPGANPQQVFNRLVVKLNVPAFKVYELEENIKQEHPYIEKASPPYYELLITLLKESHL
;
A
#
# COMPACT_ATOMS: atom_id res chain seq x y z
N MET A 1 1.55 -27.06 43.12
CA MET A 1 0.38 -26.79 42.26
C MET A 1 0.93 -26.47 40.88
N SER A 2 0.93 -27.48 40.01
CA SER A 2 1.62 -27.52 38.72
C SER A 2 0.68 -27.07 37.61
N ASP A 3 0.83 -25.82 37.15
CA ASP A 3 0.19 -25.34 35.94
C ASP A 3 1.00 -25.75 34.71
N THR A 4 0.81 -26.99 34.28
CA THR A 4 1.22 -27.48 32.97
C THR A 4 0.27 -26.96 31.89
N ALA A 5 0.36 -25.67 31.58
CA ALA A 5 -0.29 -25.09 30.41
C ALA A 5 0.42 -25.60 29.13
N ILE A 6 -0.27 -26.51 28.43
CA ILE A 6 -0.12 -26.91 27.01
C ILE A 6 1.10 -26.31 26.29
N THR A 7 2.29 -26.85 26.51
CA THR A 7 3.44 -26.61 25.62
C THR A 7 3.60 -27.81 24.70
N GLY A 8 2.87 -27.79 23.58
CA GLY A 8 3.23 -28.59 22.42
C GLY A 8 4.58 -28.10 21.89
N ARG A 9 5.68 -28.53 22.52
CA ARG A 9 7.03 -28.21 22.09
C ARG A 9 7.27 -28.94 20.77
N SER A 10 7.29 -28.18 19.68
CA SER A 10 7.90 -28.63 18.44
C SER A 10 9.35 -29.00 18.73
N VAL A 11 9.65 -30.30 18.63
CA VAL A 11 10.91 -30.94 19.04
C VAL A 11 12.13 -30.44 18.23
N HIS A 12 11.91 -29.61 17.19
CA HIS A 12 12.95 -29.21 16.24
C HIS A 12 13.19 -27.70 16.10
N ARG A 13 12.74 -26.86 17.04
CA ARG A 13 12.99 -25.40 16.95
C ARG A 13 14.30 -25.00 17.62
N HIS A 14 15.19 -24.35 16.87
CA HIS A 14 16.43 -23.80 17.44
C HIS A 14 16.20 -22.52 18.26
N LEU A 15 15.34 -21.61 17.78
CA LEU A 15 15.00 -20.36 18.47
C LEU A 15 13.49 -20.25 18.70
N THR A 16 13.13 -19.74 19.87
CA THR A 16 11.74 -19.41 20.23
C THR A 16 11.49 -17.93 19.99
N PRO A 17 10.48 -17.53 19.20
CA PRO A 17 10.12 -16.13 19.04
C PRO A 17 9.70 -15.53 20.37
N HIS A 18 10.25 -14.36 20.72
CA HIS A 18 9.94 -13.69 21.97
C HIS A 18 10.21 -12.19 21.88
N PHE A 19 9.21 -11.36 22.20
CA PHE A 19 9.32 -9.91 22.28
C PHE A 19 8.99 -9.42 23.70
N ASP A 20 9.95 -8.76 24.36
CA ASP A 20 9.84 -8.34 25.78
C ASP A 20 9.85 -6.83 26.01
N PHE A 21 9.86 -6.04 24.95
CA PHE A 21 10.05 -4.60 25.10
C PHE A 21 8.76 -3.91 25.53
N LYS A 22 8.84 -3.14 26.62
CA LYS A 22 7.72 -2.31 27.11
C LYS A 22 7.58 -1.05 26.25
N ALA A 23 6.48 -0.95 25.51
CA ALA A 23 6.16 0.25 24.72
C ALA A 23 5.94 1.46 25.64
N LYS A 24 6.55 2.61 25.33
CA LYS A 24 6.25 3.88 26.02
C LYS A 24 5.08 4.61 25.37
N ASN A 25 4.99 4.56 24.04
CA ASN A 25 3.93 5.20 23.27
C ASN A 25 2.56 4.52 23.55
N PRO A 26 1.50 5.28 23.87
CA PRO A 26 0.18 4.73 24.20
C PRO A 26 -0.45 3.96 23.05
N ILE A 27 -0.21 4.35 21.80
CA ILE A 27 -0.71 3.65 20.61
C ILE A 27 -0.03 2.29 20.49
N ALA A 28 1.30 2.25 20.63
CA ALA A 28 2.05 1.00 20.61
C ALA A 28 1.62 0.07 21.76
N LYS A 29 1.41 0.61 22.98
CA LYS A 29 0.88 -0.17 24.12
C LYS A 29 -0.47 -0.82 23.80
N LEU A 30 -1.41 -0.03 23.27
CA LEU A 30 -2.73 -0.52 22.87
C LEU A 30 -2.63 -1.64 21.84
N LEU A 31 -1.79 -1.43 20.81
CA LEU A 31 -1.63 -2.40 19.73
C LEU A 31 -0.98 -3.70 20.20
N VAL A 32 0.07 -3.62 21.03
CA VAL A 32 0.71 -4.81 21.62
C VAL A 32 -0.29 -5.62 22.43
N ALA A 33 -1.06 -4.97 23.31
CA ALA A 33 -2.08 -5.66 24.11
C ALA A 33 -3.16 -6.33 23.23
N ARG A 34 -3.56 -5.66 22.13
CA ARG A 34 -4.52 -6.23 21.18
C ARG A 34 -3.94 -7.42 20.42
N ILE A 35 -2.66 -7.36 20.03
CA ILE A 35 -1.95 -8.47 19.38
C ILE A 35 -1.82 -9.69 20.32
N GLU A 36 -1.62 -9.48 21.61
CA GLU A 36 -1.52 -10.55 22.59
C GLU A 36 -2.85 -11.31 22.75
N MET A 37 -3.96 -10.60 22.81
CA MET A 37 -5.29 -11.19 22.88
C MET A 37 -5.82 -11.70 21.53
N HIS A 38 -5.14 -11.39 20.42
CA HIS A 38 -5.65 -11.69 19.08
C HIS A 38 -5.55 -13.19 18.77
N ASP A 39 -6.65 -13.78 18.30
CA ASP A 39 -6.61 -15.10 17.67
C ASP A 39 -6.33 -14.97 16.17
N PHE A 40 -5.10 -15.32 15.78
CA PHE A 40 -4.66 -15.24 14.39
C PHE A 40 -5.33 -16.27 13.49
N LYS A 41 -5.89 -17.36 14.04
CA LYS A 41 -6.63 -18.36 13.27
C LYS A 41 -7.97 -17.83 12.79
N LEU A 42 -8.54 -16.87 13.50
CA LEU A 42 -9.80 -16.21 13.15
C LEU A 42 -9.59 -14.91 12.36
N ASN A 43 -8.35 -14.51 12.10
CA ASN A 43 -8.05 -13.29 11.36
C ASN A 43 -8.42 -13.46 9.87
N THR A 44 -9.52 -12.81 9.45
CA THR A 44 -10.06 -12.91 8.09
C THR A 44 -9.10 -12.41 7.01
N PHE A 45 -8.29 -11.38 7.30
CA PHE A 45 -7.30 -10.84 6.37
C PHE A 45 -6.20 -11.86 6.06
N LEU A 46 -5.64 -12.47 7.11
CA LEU A 46 -4.60 -13.49 6.98
C LEU A 46 -5.16 -14.76 6.35
N ASN A 47 -6.34 -15.21 6.75
CA ASN A 47 -6.98 -16.40 6.19
C ASN A 47 -7.26 -16.23 4.69
N LYS A 48 -7.78 -15.07 4.27
CA LYS A 48 -8.03 -14.77 2.86
C LYS A 48 -6.74 -14.79 2.04
N ALA A 49 -5.68 -14.14 2.53
CA ALA A 49 -4.38 -14.13 1.84
C ALA A 49 -3.70 -15.49 1.80
N ARG A 50 -3.93 -16.34 2.81
CA ARG A 50 -3.41 -17.71 2.80
C ARG A 50 -4.16 -18.59 1.81
N TYR A 51 -5.49 -18.56 1.84
CA TYR A 51 -6.35 -19.35 0.97
C TYR A 51 -6.12 -19.04 -0.51
N ALA A 52 -6.17 -17.75 -0.87
CA ALA A 52 -6.04 -17.31 -2.26
C ALA A 52 -4.58 -17.25 -2.74
N GLY A 53 -3.62 -17.26 -1.81
CA GLY A 53 -2.29 -16.72 -2.08
C GLY A 53 -2.34 -15.20 -2.20
N GLY A 54 -1.26 -14.61 -2.69
CA GLY A 54 -1.22 -13.15 -2.86
C GLY A 54 0.02 -12.66 -3.58
N ILE A 55 -0.07 -11.44 -4.09
CA ILE A 55 1.06 -10.74 -4.71
C ILE A 55 1.54 -9.70 -3.71
N VAL A 56 2.78 -9.84 -3.27
CA VAL A 56 3.47 -8.85 -2.44
C VAL A 56 4.23 -7.92 -3.37
N ASN A 57 3.76 -6.67 -3.47
CA ASN A 57 4.45 -5.63 -4.21
C ASN A 57 5.58 -5.06 -3.33
N LEU A 58 6.82 -5.20 -3.79
CA LEU A 58 8.02 -4.66 -3.14
C LEU A 58 8.48 -3.34 -3.78
N GLY A 59 7.67 -2.71 -4.63
CA GLY A 59 8.03 -1.51 -5.39
C GLY A 59 8.70 -1.88 -6.72
N PHE A 60 9.95 -2.32 -6.68
CA PHE A 60 10.70 -2.69 -7.90
C PHE A 60 10.36 -4.10 -8.42
N SER A 61 9.88 -4.98 -7.54
CA SER A 61 9.56 -6.36 -7.89
C SER A 61 8.26 -6.81 -7.23
N ASN A 62 7.63 -7.82 -7.82
CA ASN A 62 6.46 -8.48 -7.25
C ASN A 62 6.87 -9.88 -6.82
N LEU A 63 6.46 -10.29 -5.63
CA LEU A 63 6.62 -11.64 -5.14
C LEU A 63 5.26 -12.33 -5.10
N VAL A 64 5.13 -13.44 -5.81
CA VAL A 64 3.93 -14.28 -5.76
C VAL A 64 4.06 -15.27 -4.59
N LEU A 65 3.06 -15.27 -3.72
CA LEU A 65 2.90 -16.27 -2.67
C LEU A 65 1.82 -17.25 -3.12
N ALA A 66 2.20 -18.53 -3.20
CA ALA A 66 1.26 -19.61 -3.47
C ALA A 66 0.19 -19.72 -2.38
N ALA A 67 -0.99 -20.19 -2.78
CA ALA A 67 -2.08 -20.57 -1.89
C ALA A 67 -1.63 -21.65 -0.90
N ARG A 68 -2.14 -21.57 0.33
CA ARG A 68 -1.79 -22.42 1.47
C ARG A 68 -3.04 -22.71 2.30
N THR A 69 -2.95 -23.74 3.12
CA THR A 69 -4.00 -24.04 4.10
C THR A 69 -4.26 -22.87 5.05
N ASN A 70 -5.54 -22.65 5.39
CA ASN A 70 -5.94 -21.56 6.29
C ASN A 70 -5.30 -21.72 7.66
N ARG A 71 -5.23 -22.96 8.18
CA ARG A 71 -4.61 -23.25 9.47
C ARG A 71 -3.12 -22.90 9.44
N MET A 72 -2.74 -21.89 10.21
CA MET A 72 -1.35 -21.54 10.43
C MET A 72 -0.70 -22.55 11.38
N ARG A 73 0.54 -22.97 11.07
CA ARG A 73 1.35 -23.76 12.02
C ARG A 73 1.69 -22.90 13.23
N ILE A 74 1.74 -23.53 14.40
CA ILE A 74 1.96 -22.85 15.69
C ILE A 74 3.26 -22.05 15.68
N GLU A 75 4.37 -22.60 15.16
CA GLU A 75 5.64 -21.87 15.17
C GLU A 75 5.57 -20.61 14.32
N ARG A 76 4.90 -20.68 13.16
CA ARG A 76 4.72 -19.54 12.26
C ARG A 76 3.81 -18.49 12.87
N GLU A 77 2.75 -18.91 13.56
CA GLU A 77 1.84 -18.02 14.27
C GLU A 77 2.59 -17.27 15.39
N GLN A 78 3.41 -17.98 16.18
CA GLN A 78 4.24 -17.37 17.22
C GLN A 78 5.23 -16.35 16.63
N THR A 79 5.95 -16.70 15.56
CA THR A 79 6.86 -15.76 14.89
C THR A 79 6.10 -14.54 14.36
N LEU A 80 4.94 -14.74 13.74
CA LEU A 80 4.13 -13.65 13.18
C LEU A 80 3.62 -12.73 14.28
N ARG A 81 3.13 -13.27 15.39
CA ARG A 81 2.67 -12.51 16.56
C ARG A 81 3.77 -11.64 17.13
N GLU A 82 4.93 -12.22 17.44
CA GLU A 82 6.05 -11.46 18.03
C GLU A 82 6.64 -10.46 17.03
N THR A 83 6.69 -10.79 15.74
CA THR A 83 7.07 -9.85 14.67
C THR A 83 6.11 -8.66 14.63
N MET A 84 4.80 -8.90 14.71
CA MET A 84 3.79 -7.86 14.70
C MET A 84 3.93 -6.92 15.91
N LYS A 85 4.23 -7.46 17.11
CA LYS A 85 4.57 -6.65 18.30
C LYS A 85 5.79 -5.76 18.06
N ALA A 86 6.86 -6.32 17.49
CA ALA A 86 8.07 -5.55 17.19
C ALA A 86 7.82 -4.44 16.15
N LEU A 87 6.97 -4.69 15.15
CA LEU A 87 6.59 -3.68 14.16
C LEU A 87 5.84 -2.51 14.80
N VAL A 88 4.81 -2.78 15.60
CA VAL A 88 4.03 -1.70 16.25
C VAL A 88 4.86 -0.96 17.30
N TYR A 89 5.83 -1.62 17.93
CA TYR A 89 6.77 -0.97 18.85
C TYR A 89 7.71 0.00 18.14
N CYS A 90 8.23 -0.38 16.97
CA CYS A 90 9.20 0.42 16.20
C CYS A 90 8.57 1.38 15.18
N ALA A 91 7.25 1.40 15.07
CA ALA A 91 6.54 2.29 14.15
C ALA A 91 6.57 3.75 14.63
N SER A 92 6.65 4.69 13.69
CA SER A 92 6.49 6.10 14.00
C SER A 92 5.02 6.49 14.04
N TYR A 93 4.61 7.17 15.09
CA TYR A 93 3.24 7.68 15.27
C TYR A 93 3.15 9.20 15.18
N LYS A 94 4.18 9.84 14.61
CA LYS A 94 4.24 11.31 14.49
C LYS A 94 3.25 11.78 13.42
N PRO A 95 2.22 12.58 13.76
CA PRO A 95 1.32 13.12 12.75
C PRO A 95 2.05 14.12 11.87
N TYR A 96 1.48 14.39 10.70
CA TYR A 96 1.99 15.29 9.66
C TYR A 96 3.36 14.91 9.05
N SER A 97 4.09 13.96 9.63
CA SER A 97 5.34 13.41 9.09
C SER A 97 5.08 12.48 7.90
N ASP A 98 6.01 12.47 6.94
CA ASP A 98 6.07 11.48 5.86
C ASP A 98 6.40 10.06 6.35
N SER A 99 6.82 9.94 7.61
CA SER A 99 7.14 8.67 8.28
C SER A 99 5.99 8.11 9.12
N LEU A 100 4.77 8.68 9.04
CA LEU A 100 3.62 8.15 9.79
C LEU A 100 3.43 6.65 9.47
N PHE A 101 3.42 5.83 10.51
CA PHE A 101 3.36 4.36 10.49
C PHE A 101 4.57 3.64 9.85
N GLU A 102 5.66 4.35 9.57
CA GLU A 102 6.90 3.76 9.09
C GLU A 102 7.67 3.08 10.24
N ILE A 103 8.19 1.89 9.99
CA ILE A 103 9.06 1.19 10.95
C ILE A 103 10.49 1.66 10.77
N LYS A 104 11.06 2.27 11.83
CA LYS A 104 12.40 2.86 11.81
C LYS A 104 13.53 1.85 12.09
N MET A 105 13.41 0.63 11.59
CA MET A 105 14.35 -0.43 11.91
C MET A 105 14.55 -1.42 10.77
N SER A 106 15.75 -1.97 10.66
CA SER A 106 16.05 -3.00 9.66
C SER A 106 15.42 -4.35 10.03
N ILE A 107 15.17 -5.20 9.02
CA ILE A 107 14.62 -6.54 9.22
C ILE A 107 15.54 -7.39 10.11
N LYS A 108 16.87 -7.25 9.97
CA LYS A 108 17.84 -7.91 10.83
C LYS A 108 17.67 -7.51 12.31
N ALA A 109 17.51 -6.21 12.57
CA ALA A 109 17.29 -5.73 13.94
C ALA A 109 15.92 -6.14 14.49
N LEU A 110 14.86 -6.16 13.66
CA LEU A 110 13.57 -6.76 14.01
C LEU A 110 13.74 -8.24 14.41
N ALA A 111 14.47 -9.02 13.61
CA ALA A 111 14.72 -10.43 13.89
C ALA A 111 15.52 -10.65 15.17
N LYS A 112 16.49 -9.79 15.46
CA LYS A 112 17.19 -9.81 16.76
C LYS A 112 16.23 -9.50 17.91
N MET A 113 15.36 -8.50 17.76
CA MET A 113 14.40 -8.09 18.80
C MET A 113 13.35 -9.14 19.12
N VAL A 114 13.01 -10.02 18.18
CA VAL A 114 12.05 -11.12 18.40
C VAL A 114 12.72 -12.47 18.64
N ASN A 115 14.04 -12.51 18.87
CA ASN A 115 14.82 -13.72 19.04
C ASN A 115 14.68 -14.73 17.87
N GLN A 116 14.77 -14.25 16.62
CA GLN A 116 14.68 -15.04 15.39
C GLN A 116 15.83 -14.73 14.41
N LEU A 117 16.93 -14.15 14.91
CA LEU A 117 18.16 -13.98 14.17
C LEU A 117 19.04 -15.22 14.38
N HIS A 118 19.11 -16.08 13.37
CA HIS A 118 20.00 -17.23 13.35
C HIS A 118 21.37 -16.80 12.85
N ILE A 119 22.43 -17.16 13.57
CA ILE A 119 23.81 -16.89 13.19
C ILE A 119 24.50 -18.24 13.10
N SER A 120 24.98 -18.59 11.90
CA SER A 120 25.84 -19.76 11.71
C SER A 120 27.30 -19.32 11.67
N GLY A 121 28.18 -20.10 12.30
CA GLY A 121 29.63 -19.86 12.26
C GLY A 121 30.21 -19.99 10.84
N PRO A 122 31.50 -19.65 10.67
CA PRO A 122 32.23 -19.86 9.42
C PRO A 122 32.10 -21.30 8.92
N THR A 123 31.85 -21.44 7.62
CA THR A 123 31.81 -22.73 6.92
C THR A 123 32.63 -22.61 5.63
N ALA A 124 32.99 -23.74 5.01
CA ALA A 124 33.71 -23.73 3.73
C ALA A 124 33.00 -22.89 2.65
N LYS A 125 31.67 -22.81 2.69
CA LYS A 125 30.84 -21.98 1.79
C LYS A 125 30.72 -20.51 2.22
N TYR A 126 30.87 -20.21 3.51
CA TYR A 126 30.66 -18.88 4.08
C TYR A 126 31.80 -18.53 5.06
N ARG A 127 32.85 -17.86 4.56
CA ARG A 127 34.06 -17.49 5.32
C ARG A 127 33.79 -16.74 6.64
N HIS A 128 32.76 -15.90 6.68
CA HIS A 128 32.40 -15.09 7.85
C HIS A 128 31.14 -15.61 8.57
N GLY A 129 30.68 -16.81 8.22
CA GLY A 129 29.38 -17.31 8.65
C GLY A 129 28.22 -16.66 7.89
N ARG A 130 27.00 -16.94 8.35
CA ARG A 130 25.78 -16.46 7.71
C ARG A 130 24.74 -16.08 8.75
N GLU A 131 24.17 -14.90 8.56
CA GLU A 131 23.01 -14.46 9.31
C GLU A 131 21.75 -14.80 8.53
N ASN A 132 20.76 -15.37 9.22
CA ASN A 132 19.51 -15.78 8.63
C ASN A 132 18.35 -15.34 9.52
N TYR A 133 17.37 -14.67 8.92
CA TYR A 133 16.16 -14.18 9.56
C TYR A 133 14.93 -14.44 8.67
N ASN A 134 14.96 -15.56 7.94
CA ASN A 134 13.86 -16.04 7.10
C ASN A 134 12.51 -16.14 7.82
N PRO A 135 12.40 -16.56 9.10
CA PRO A 135 11.11 -16.60 9.79
C PRO A 135 10.42 -15.24 9.82
N VAL A 136 11.16 -14.17 10.12
CA VAL A 136 10.65 -12.79 10.16
C VAL A 136 10.34 -12.27 8.76
N ILE A 137 11.18 -12.55 7.76
CA ILE A 137 10.89 -12.21 6.36
C ILE A 137 9.58 -12.87 5.91
N ASN A 138 9.37 -14.14 6.24
CA ASN A 138 8.18 -14.88 5.85
C ASN A 138 6.92 -14.38 6.57
N ALA A 139 7.03 -13.96 7.83
CA ALA A 139 5.96 -13.29 8.55
C ALA A 139 5.61 -11.94 7.90
N LEU A 140 6.62 -11.13 7.55
CA LEU A 140 6.41 -9.86 6.84
C LEU A 140 5.73 -10.05 5.49
N LYS A 141 6.11 -11.08 4.74
CA LYS A 141 5.46 -11.42 3.46
C LYS A 141 3.99 -11.80 3.65
N ASP A 142 3.66 -12.59 4.67
CA ASP A 142 2.26 -12.93 4.97
C ASP A 142 1.44 -11.70 5.36
N LEU A 143 1.99 -10.84 6.23
CA LEU A 143 1.35 -9.59 6.63
C LEU A 143 1.14 -8.65 5.43
N ALA A 144 2.11 -8.60 4.51
CA ALA A 144 2.01 -7.78 3.32
C ALA A 144 1.00 -8.31 2.30
N ALA A 145 0.95 -9.63 2.11
CA ALA A 145 -0.04 -10.26 1.24
C ALA A 145 -1.47 -10.10 1.78
N ALA A 146 -1.62 -10.08 3.11
CA ALA A 146 -2.88 -9.76 3.78
C ALA A 146 -3.22 -8.26 3.76
N GLY A 147 -2.36 -7.42 3.18
CA GLY A 147 -2.56 -5.98 3.11
C GLY A 147 -2.45 -5.27 4.46
N LEU A 148 -1.90 -5.93 5.49
CA LEU A 148 -1.75 -5.36 6.83
C LEU A 148 -0.48 -4.49 6.95
N VAL A 149 0.51 -4.78 6.11
CA VAL A 149 1.77 -4.04 6.05
C VAL A 149 2.10 -3.74 4.59
N MET A 150 2.67 -2.58 4.30
CA MET A 150 3.25 -2.29 2.99
C MET A 150 4.77 -2.48 3.08
N LEU A 151 5.32 -3.27 2.15
CA LEU A 151 6.76 -3.46 2.01
C LEU A 151 7.25 -2.69 0.79
N GLN A 152 8.40 -2.05 0.92
CA GLN A 152 9.01 -1.35 -0.20
C GLN A 152 10.51 -1.53 -0.23
N GLN A 153 11.00 -1.96 -1.38
CA GLN A 153 12.40 -2.17 -1.64
C GLN A 153 12.76 -1.62 -3.02
N ASN A 154 13.57 -0.58 -3.02
CA ASN A 154 14.10 0.00 -4.24
C ASN A 154 15.37 -0.76 -4.67
N TYR A 155 15.63 -0.79 -5.97
CA TYR A 155 16.90 -1.28 -6.52
C TYR A 155 17.73 -0.08 -6.96
N SER A 156 18.95 0.05 -6.43
CA SER A 156 19.87 1.09 -6.89
C SER A 156 20.65 0.56 -8.09
N VAL A 157 20.36 1.12 -9.27
CA VAL A 157 21.05 0.75 -10.52
C VAL A 157 22.54 1.09 -10.43
N LYS A 158 22.88 2.24 -9.84
CA LYS A 158 24.27 2.69 -9.65
C LYS A 158 25.10 1.70 -8.84
N LEU A 159 24.52 1.15 -7.77
CA LEU A 159 25.20 0.23 -6.86
C LEU A 159 24.95 -1.25 -7.20
N LYS A 160 24.16 -1.53 -8.26
CA LYS A 160 23.68 -2.86 -8.67
C LYS A 160 23.17 -3.72 -7.51
N ARG A 161 22.56 -3.08 -6.51
CA ARG A 161 22.10 -3.75 -5.27
C ARG A 161 20.76 -3.21 -4.82
N TYR A 162 19.98 -4.08 -4.16
CA TYR A 162 18.77 -3.66 -3.48
C TYR A 162 19.09 -2.76 -2.28
N GLN A 163 18.32 -1.69 -2.13
CA GLN A 163 18.33 -0.84 -0.95
C GLN A 163 17.61 -1.55 0.21
N SER A 164 17.78 -0.99 1.42
CA SER A 164 17.10 -1.47 2.61
C SER A 164 15.58 -1.41 2.44
N MET A 165 14.89 -2.48 2.83
CA MET A 165 13.43 -2.54 2.77
C MET A 165 12.81 -1.60 3.81
N ARG A 166 11.86 -0.79 3.37
CA ARG A 166 10.98 0.03 4.19
C ARG A 166 9.70 -0.71 4.45
N ILE A 167 9.17 -0.53 5.64
CA ILE A 167 8.00 -1.25 6.13
C ILE A 167 7.05 -0.18 6.69
N PHE A 168 5.79 -0.24 6.29
CA PHE A 168 4.74 0.64 6.80
C PHE A 168 3.57 -0.16 7.32
N ILE A 169 3.04 0.23 8.48
CA ILE A 169 1.76 -0.29 8.96
C ILE A 169 0.65 0.33 8.12
N THR A 170 -0.26 -0.51 7.64
CA THR A 170 -1.45 -0.04 6.92
C THR A 170 -2.62 0.15 7.89
N PRO A 171 -3.60 1.00 7.56
CA PRO A 171 -4.80 1.16 8.38
C PRO A 171 -5.60 -0.13 8.58
N GLU A 172 -5.53 -1.05 7.62
CA GLU A 172 -6.17 -2.36 7.63
C GLU A 172 -5.65 -3.25 8.77
N LEU A 173 -4.40 -3.05 9.23
CA LEU A 173 -3.87 -3.70 10.43
C LEU A 173 -4.71 -3.40 11.67
N PHE A 174 -5.12 -2.14 11.85
CA PHE A 174 -5.94 -1.76 13.01
C PHE A 174 -7.31 -2.45 12.95
N THR A 175 -7.93 -2.47 11.77
CA THR A 175 -9.20 -3.16 11.54
C THR A 175 -9.07 -4.67 11.80
N SER A 176 -7.96 -5.29 11.40
CA SER A 176 -7.70 -6.71 11.63
C SER A 176 -7.60 -7.08 13.11
N LEU A 177 -7.22 -6.11 13.96
CA LEU A 177 -7.14 -6.25 15.42
C LEU A 177 -8.44 -5.79 16.14
N GLY A 178 -9.50 -5.47 15.40
CA GLY A 178 -10.75 -4.97 15.95
C GLY A 178 -10.67 -3.54 16.49
N ILE A 179 -9.68 -2.75 16.07
CA ILE A 179 -9.49 -1.37 16.49
C ILE A 179 -10.07 -0.42 15.45
N ASN A 180 -10.95 0.47 15.89
CA ASN A 180 -11.50 1.51 15.03
C ASN A 180 -10.42 2.55 14.66
N LYS A 181 -10.31 2.89 13.37
CA LYS A 181 -9.41 3.94 12.86
C LYS A 181 -9.60 5.27 13.61
N LYS A 182 -10.84 5.62 13.99
CA LYS A 182 -11.15 6.84 14.77
C LYS A 182 -10.43 6.85 16.13
N THR A 183 -10.31 5.70 16.78
CA THR A 183 -9.61 5.57 18.07
C THR A 183 -8.11 5.83 17.90
N VAL A 184 -7.50 5.25 16.86
CA VAL A 184 -6.07 5.47 16.55
C VAL A 184 -5.82 6.94 16.21
N LYS A 185 -6.68 7.56 15.41
CA LYS A 185 -6.61 8.99 15.07
C LYS A 185 -6.68 9.89 16.32
N LYS A 186 -7.61 9.61 17.24
CA LYS A 186 -7.70 10.33 18.52
C LYS A 186 -6.42 10.20 19.34
N LEU A 187 -5.84 9.01 19.43
CA LEU A 187 -4.60 8.77 20.16
C LEU A 187 -3.40 9.49 19.54
N ILE A 188 -3.28 9.49 18.19
CA ILE A 188 -2.23 10.24 17.48
C ILE A 188 -2.32 11.74 17.81
N ASN A 189 -3.53 12.30 17.74
CA ASN A 189 -3.75 13.72 18.04
C ASN A 189 -3.46 14.05 19.50
N SER A 190 -3.88 13.18 20.43
CA SER A 190 -3.59 13.33 21.86
C SER A 190 -2.09 13.28 22.16
N GLN A 191 -1.39 12.30 21.58
CA GLN A 191 0.06 12.16 21.71
C GLN A 191 0.78 13.39 21.16
N ASN A 192 0.35 13.91 20.02
CA ASN A 192 0.94 15.11 19.43
C ASN A 192 0.74 16.35 20.29
N LYS A 193 -0.46 16.55 20.87
CA LYS A 193 -0.70 17.63 21.83
C LYS A 193 0.23 17.52 23.04
N HIS A 194 0.41 16.32 23.55
CA HIS A 194 1.33 16.04 24.64
C HIS A 194 2.80 16.32 24.25
N ASP A 195 3.23 15.89 23.06
CA ASP A 195 4.59 16.11 22.55
C ASP A 195 4.88 17.60 22.32
N ILE A 196 3.90 18.37 21.83
CA ILE A 196 3.99 19.83 21.69
C ILE A 196 4.11 20.49 23.06
N LYS A 197 3.24 20.12 24.02
CA LYS A 197 3.24 20.67 25.38
C LYS A 197 4.57 20.43 26.11
N ASN A 198 5.20 19.29 25.88
CA ASN A 198 6.46 18.91 26.53
C ASN A 198 7.71 19.31 25.73
N GLY A 199 7.56 20.06 24.64
CA GLY A 199 8.67 20.45 23.77
C GLY A 199 9.19 19.28 22.92
N PHE A 200 8.74 19.20 21.67
CA PHE A 200 9.12 18.14 20.72
C PHE A 200 10.65 18.05 20.49
N ASP A 201 11.36 19.17 20.67
CA ASP A 201 12.79 19.34 20.42
C ASP A 201 13.68 19.24 21.69
N VAL A 202 13.09 19.22 22.89
CA VAL A 202 13.86 19.19 24.16
C VAL A 202 14.43 17.78 24.42
N ASN A 203 13.82 16.74 23.85
CA ASN A 203 14.26 15.37 24.04
C ASN A 203 15.36 14.98 23.04
N LYS A 204 16.61 14.89 23.52
CA LYS A 204 17.80 14.40 22.79
C LYS A 204 17.53 13.13 21.95
N SER A 205 16.71 12.21 22.45
CA SER A 205 16.30 10.98 21.74
C SER A 205 15.48 11.25 20.48
N ASN A 206 14.54 12.19 20.53
CA ASN A 206 13.67 12.55 19.40
C ASN A 206 14.46 13.22 18.28
N ARG A 207 15.45 14.05 18.65
CA ARG A 207 16.38 14.69 17.72
C ARG A 207 17.29 13.68 17.04
N ILE A 208 17.86 12.73 17.79
CA ILE A 208 18.70 11.65 17.23
C ILE A 208 17.89 10.77 16.28
N GLU A 209 16.67 10.39 16.63
CA GLU A 209 15.81 9.62 15.74
C GLU A 209 15.39 10.38 14.48
N HIS A 210 15.20 11.70 14.59
CA HIS A 210 14.92 12.55 13.44
C HIS A 210 16.11 12.62 12.50
N LEU A 211 17.32 12.85 13.03
CA LEU A 211 18.56 12.86 12.25
C LEU A 211 18.84 11.50 11.61
N ARG A 212 18.60 10.38 12.31
CA ARG A 212 18.69 9.03 11.72
C ARG A 212 17.68 8.82 10.60
N ALA A 213 16.45 9.30 10.76
CA ALA A 213 15.43 9.20 9.71
C ALA A 213 15.82 10.03 8.47
N GLN A 214 16.37 11.23 8.66
CA GLN A 214 16.89 12.07 7.56
C GLN A 214 18.08 11.41 6.85
N ASN A 215 19.04 10.86 7.60
CA ASN A 215 20.19 10.16 7.02
C ASN A 215 19.77 8.90 6.25
N ASN A 216 18.79 8.14 6.75
CA ASN A 216 18.25 6.99 6.03
C ASN A 216 17.43 7.38 4.79
N ALA A 217 16.72 8.51 4.84
CA ALA A 217 16.00 9.06 3.70
C ALA A 217 16.97 9.52 2.59
N ALA A 218 18.12 10.09 2.93
CA ALA A 218 19.15 10.50 1.98
C ALA A 218 19.80 9.31 1.23
N ILE A 219 19.76 8.11 1.81
CA ILE A 219 20.33 6.89 1.19
C ILE A 219 19.41 6.30 0.10
N GLN A 220 18.14 6.69 0.05
CA GLN A 220 17.19 6.20 -0.95
C GLN A 220 16.93 7.25 -2.02
N GLU A 221 17.46 6.97 -3.22
CA GLU A 221 17.46 7.90 -4.36
C GLU A 221 16.08 8.52 -4.65
N HIS A 222 14.95 7.76 -4.65
CA HIS A 222 13.61 8.33 -4.81
C HIS A 222 12.48 7.47 -4.20
N ASP A 223 11.43 8.12 -3.67
CA ASP A 223 10.16 7.45 -3.31
C ASP A 223 9.42 7.00 -4.57
N SER A 224 8.97 5.73 -4.62
CA SER A 224 8.13 5.23 -5.71
C SER A 224 6.78 5.97 -5.78
N HIS A 225 6.13 5.94 -6.94
CA HIS A 225 4.78 6.51 -7.09
C HIS A 225 3.77 5.87 -6.13
N SER A 226 3.85 4.54 -5.95
CA SER A 226 3.01 3.81 -4.99
C SER A 226 3.22 4.28 -3.54
N LEU A 227 4.47 4.56 -3.15
CA LEU A 227 4.79 5.09 -1.83
C LEU A 227 4.21 6.48 -1.60
N LYS A 228 4.38 7.37 -2.58
CA LYS A 228 3.87 8.73 -2.53
C LYS A 228 2.35 8.72 -2.38
N ALA A 229 1.67 7.89 -3.18
CA ALA A 229 0.23 7.70 -3.09
C ALA A 229 -0.20 7.13 -1.71
N PHE A 230 0.52 6.13 -1.20
CA PHE A 230 0.25 5.54 0.10
C PHE A 230 0.44 6.54 1.25
N LYS A 231 1.54 7.30 1.27
CA LYS A 231 1.79 8.36 2.26
C LYS A 231 0.71 9.44 2.19
N ALA A 232 0.33 9.87 0.99
CA ALA A 232 -0.76 10.82 0.81
C ALA A 232 -2.10 10.28 1.35
N ARG A 233 -2.40 9.00 1.11
CA ARG A 233 -3.56 8.30 1.67
C ARG A 233 -3.54 8.33 3.21
N LEU A 234 -2.41 7.97 3.83
CA LEU A 234 -2.26 8.00 5.29
C LEU A 234 -2.43 9.40 5.87
N LYS A 235 -1.82 10.42 5.25
CA LYS A 235 -1.99 11.82 5.68
C LYS A 235 -3.44 12.26 5.62
N ASN A 236 -4.14 11.93 4.54
CA ASN A 236 -5.57 12.26 4.39
C ASN A 236 -6.45 11.51 5.40
N GLU A 237 -6.15 10.25 5.70
CA GLU A 237 -6.94 9.46 6.66
C GLU A 237 -6.77 9.92 8.12
N PHE A 238 -5.53 10.19 8.55
CA PHE A 238 -5.21 10.39 9.97
C PHE A 238 -4.97 11.85 10.37
N ASN A 239 -4.49 12.71 9.46
CA ASN A 239 -4.12 14.10 9.82
C ASN A 239 -5.20 15.12 9.44
N VAL A 240 -5.97 14.87 8.38
CA VAL A 240 -7.02 15.80 7.93
C VAL A 240 -8.29 15.58 8.75
N PRO A 241 -8.93 16.63 9.31
CA PRO A 241 -10.24 16.53 9.94
C PRO A 241 -11.28 15.88 9.01
N ASP A 242 -12.20 15.11 9.58
CA ASP A 242 -13.18 14.34 8.79
C ASP A 242 -14.05 15.27 7.93
N ASP A 243 -14.46 16.43 8.47
CA ASP A 243 -15.27 17.44 7.76
C ASP A 243 -14.58 17.99 6.51
N ILE A 244 -13.28 18.31 6.62
CA ILE A 244 -12.48 18.83 5.51
C ILE A 244 -12.30 17.74 4.43
N ARG A 245 -12.18 16.48 4.85
CA ARG A 245 -12.08 15.35 3.92
C ARG A 245 -13.38 15.19 3.13
N GLU A 246 -14.53 15.20 3.81
CA GLU A 246 -15.84 15.11 3.16
C GLU A 246 -16.09 16.28 2.20
N MET A 247 -15.71 17.50 2.57
CA MET A 247 -15.77 18.65 1.67
C MET A 247 -14.87 18.45 0.45
N LYS A 248 -13.64 17.98 0.62
CA LYS A 248 -12.71 17.71 -0.50
C LYS A 248 -13.24 16.63 -1.44
N GLU A 249 -13.84 15.57 -0.91
CA GLU A 249 -14.49 14.52 -1.70
C GLU A 249 -15.69 15.07 -2.48
N LYS A 250 -16.55 15.87 -1.85
CA LYS A 250 -17.67 16.57 -2.52
C LYS A 250 -17.16 17.48 -3.63
N VAL A 251 -16.19 18.35 -3.37
CA VAL A 251 -15.61 19.27 -4.36
C VAL A 251 -14.96 18.51 -5.52
N THR A 252 -14.18 17.47 -5.25
CA THR A 252 -13.57 16.67 -6.32
C THR A 252 -14.60 15.90 -7.15
N SER A 253 -15.69 15.43 -6.54
CA SER A 253 -16.80 14.83 -7.27
C SER A 253 -17.52 15.83 -8.18
N LEU A 254 -17.72 17.07 -7.71
CA LEU A 254 -18.31 18.16 -8.49
C LEU A 254 -17.39 18.58 -9.65
N ILE A 255 -16.08 18.69 -9.41
CA ILE A 255 -15.11 18.97 -10.47
C ILE A 255 -15.12 17.87 -11.52
N LYS A 256 -15.15 16.59 -11.11
CA LYS A 256 -15.24 15.47 -12.07
C LYS A 256 -16.55 15.46 -12.85
N LYS A 257 -17.68 15.82 -12.22
CA LYS A 257 -18.97 15.98 -12.91
C LYS A 257 -18.89 17.13 -13.93
N LYS A 258 -18.44 18.31 -13.52
CA LYS A 258 -18.20 19.44 -14.42
C LYS A 258 -17.22 19.13 -15.54
N GLN A 259 -16.14 18.39 -15.28
CA GLN A 259 -15.19 17.98 -16.33
C GLN A 259 -15.79 16.96 -17.31
N LYS A 260 -16.71 16.10 -16.87
CA LYS A 260 -17.47 15.22 -17.77
C LYS A 260 -18.48 16.01 -18.60
N GLU A 261 -19.14 17.00 -18.01
CA GLU A 261 -20.08 17.91 -18.68
C GLU A 261 -19.35 18.85 -19.68
N VAL A 262 -18.18 19.38 -19.32
CA VAL A 262 -17.33 20.19 -20.21
C VAL A 262 -16.62 19.31 -21.26
N GLY A 263 -16.35 18.05 -20.97
CA GLY A 263 -15.86 17.08 -21.96
C GLY A 263 -16.89 16.71 -23.04
N SER A 264 -18.18 17.00 -22.80
CA SER A 264 -19.25 16.91 -23.80
C SER A 264 -19.44 18.19 -24.62
N GLU A 265 -18.80 19.30 -24.24
CA GLU A 265 -18.74 20.51 -25.05
C GLU A 265 -17.41 20.54 -25.85
N GLN A 266 -17.53 20.86 -27.13
CA GLN A 266 -16.51 20.65 -28.16
C GLN A 266 -15.18 21.33 -27.79
N LYS A 267 -14.09 20.57 -27.76
CA LYS A 267 -12.75 21.16 -27.81
C LYS A 267 -12.55 21.80 -29.19
N PRO A 268 -12.25 23.10 -29.31
CA PRO A 268 -11.89 23.70 -30.59
C PRO A 268 -10.57 23.08 -31.07
N GLY A 269 -10.60 22.39 -32.22
CA GLY A 269 -9.46 21.69 -32.83
C GLY A 269 -9.51 20.15 -32.83
N ALA A 270 -10.65 19.52 -32.57
CA ALA A 270 -10.77 18.06 -32.67
C ALA A 270 -10.73 17.58 -34.14
N ASN A 271 -9.88 16.57 -34.43
CA ASN A 271 -9.81 15.91 -35.73
C ASN A 271 -11.22 15.40 -36.16
N PRO A 272 -11.71 15.72 -37.37
CA PRO A 272 -13.04 15.31 -37.86
C PRO A 272 -13.36 13.82 -37.65
N GLN A 273 -12.38 12.94 -37.81
CA GLN A 273 -12.55 11.50 -37.54
C GLN A 273 -12.97 11.21 -36.08
N GLN A 274 -12.35 11.90 -35.12
CA GLN A 274 -12.66 11.72 -33.69
C GLN A 274 -14.04 12.27 -33.35
N VAL A 275 -14.47 13.34 -34.04
CA VAL A 275 -15.80 13.92 -33.89
C VAL A 275 -16.86 12.95 -34.41
N PHE A 276 -16.64 12.36 -35.58
CA PHE A 276 -17.52 11.34 -36.17
C PHE A 276 -17.67 10.11 -35.25
N ASN A 277 -16.56 9.51 -34.80
CA ASN A 277 -16.60 8.34 -33.92
C ASN A 277 -17.34 8.61 -32.60
N ARG A 278 -17.20 9.82 -32.04
CA ARG A 278 -17.96 10.22 -30.85
C ARG A 278 -19.45 10.36 -31.13
N LEU A 279 -19.84 10.90 -32.28
CA LEU A 279 -21.24 11.05 -32.66
C LEU A 279 -21.92 9.70 -32.87
N VAL A 280 -21.25 8.75 -33.54
CA VAL A 280 -21.74 7.37 -33.71
C VAL A 280 -22.04 6.72 -32.36
N VAL A 281 -21.13 6.84 -31.38
CA VAL A 281 -21.33 6.31 -30.03
C VAL A 281 -22.43 7.07 -29.27
N LYS A 282 -22.48 8.40 -29.39
CA LYS A 282 -23.46 9.24 -28.68
C LYS A 282 -24.89 8.98 -29.16
N LEU A 283 -25.08 8.84 -30.46
CA LEU A 283 -26.38 8.62 -31.10
C LEU A 283 -26.75 7.12 -31.17
N ASN A 284 -25.88 6.24 -30.68
CA ASN A 284 -26.04 4.79 -30.70
C ASN A 284 -26.37 4.25 -32.11
N VAL A 285 -25.64 4.75 -33.11
CA VAL A 285 -25.89 4.48 -34.52
C VAL A 285 -25.47 3.04 -34.84
N PRO A 286 -26.38 2.20 -35.38
CA PRO A 286 -26.04 0.84 -35.81
C PRO A 286 -25.01 0.84 -36.95
N ALA A 287 -24.14 -0.17 -36.97
CA ALA A 287 -23.06 -0.27 -37.96
C ALA A 287 -23.57 -0.25 -39.42
N PHE A 288 -24.74 -0.83 -39.70
CA PHE A 288 -25.30 -0.83 -41.06
C PHE A 288 -25.62 0.57 -41.60
N LYS A 289 -26.10 1.49 -40.75
CA LYS A 289 -26.36 2.89 -41.14
C LYS A 289 -25.06 3.63 -41.44
N VAL A 290 -23.98 3.29 -40.72
CA VAL A 290 -22.66 3.86 -41.00
C VAL A 290 -22.19 3.40 -42.39
N TYR A 291 -22.32 2.11 -42.70
CA TYR A 291 -21.94 1.58 -44.02
C TYR A 291 -22.75 2.20 -45.17
N GLU A 292 -24.06 2.38 -44.99
CA GLU A 292 -24.93 3.04 -45.97
C GLU A 292 -24.47 4.48 -46.24
N LEU A 293 -24.14 5.25 -45.20
CA LEU A 293 -23.57 6.59 -45.35
C LEU A 293 -22.21 6.59 -46.05
N GLU A 294 -21.34 5.63 -45.75
CA GLU A 294 -20.05 5.49 -46.45
C GLU A 294 -20.24 5.14 -47.94
N GLU A 295 -21.26 4.35 -48.27
CA GLU A 295 -21.58 3.96 -49.64
C GLU A 295 -22.19 5.13 -50.44
N ASN A 296 -23.07 5.91 -49.82
CA ASN A 296 -23.62 7.13 -50.41
C ASN A 296 -22.53 8.15 -50.75
N ILE A 297 -21.57 8.38 -49.84
CA ILE A 297 -20.45 9.29 -50.11
C ILE A 297 -19.57 8.80 -51.27
N LYS A 298 -19.35 7.49 -51.39
CA LYS A 298 -18.58 6.92 -52.52
C LYS A 298 -19.30 7.09 -53.85
N GLN A 299 -20.63 7.03 -53.86
CA GLN A 299 -21.44 7.19 -55.07
C GLN A 299 -21.56 8.67 -55.48
N GLU A 300 -21.83 9.57 -54.52
CA GLU A 300 -22.07 10.99 -54.78
C GLU A 300 -20.78 11.81 -54.91
N HIS A 301 -19.72 11.41 -54.20
CA HIS A 301 -18.44 12.13 -54.15
C HIS A 301 -17.23 11.20 -54.37
N PRO A 302 -17.10 10.57 -55.55
CA PRO A 302 -16.03 9.60 -55.85
C PRO A 302 -14.62 10.21 -55.85
N TYR A 303 -14.51 11.54 -55.90
CA TYR A 303 -13.25 12.28 -55.89
C TYR A 303 -12.71 12.55 -54.47
N ILE A 304 -13.46 12.25 -53.41
CA ILE A 304 -13.01 12.44 -52.03
C ILE A 304 -12.24 11.20 -51.56
N GLU A 305 -11.00 11.41 -51.11
CA GLU A 305 -10.16 10.33 -50.59
C GLU A 305 -10.72 9.80 -49.25
N LYS A 306 -10.84 8.47 -49.15
CA LYS A 306 -11.30 7.80 -47.94
C LYS A 306 -10.36 8.11 -46.76
N ALA A 307 -10.95 8.41 -45.60
CA ALA A 307 -10.25 8.78 -44.37
C ALA A 307 -9.53 10.14 -44.37
N SER A 308 -9.80 11.00 -45.36
CA SER A 308 -9.39 12.40 -45.34
C SER A 308 -10.27 13.25 -44.39
N PRO A 309 -9.81 14.42 -43.92
CA PRO A 309 -10.65 15.33 -43.13
C PRO A 309 -11.97 15.71 -43.81
N PRO A 310 -12.01 16.06 -45.11
CA PRO A 310 -13.26 16.35 -45.83
C PRO A 310 -14.25 15.18 -45.85
N TYR A 311 -13.76 13.94 -45.95
CA TYR A 311 -14.60 12.73 -45.88
C TYR A 311 -15.35 12.63 -44.55
N TYR A 312 -14.66 12.87 -43.44
CA TYR A 312 -15.28 12.81 -42.11
C TYR A 312 -16.18 14.00 -41.81
N GLU A 313 -15.90 15.18 -42.36
CA GLU A 313 -16.80 16.34 -42.25
C GLU A 313 -18.15 16.07 -42.93
N LEU A 314 -18.14 15.45 -44.11
CA LEU A 314 -19.34 15.07 -44.84
C LEU A 314 -20.14 13.95 -44.14
N LEU A 315 -19.45 12.97 -43.58
CA LEU A 315 -20.08 11.96 -42.73
C LEU A 315 -20.75 12.57 -41.49
N ILE A 316 -20.16 13.61 -40.90
CA ILE A 316 -20.74 14.30 -39.75
C ILE A 316 -22.01 15.08 -40.13
N THR A 317 -22.04 15.73 -41.30
CA THR A 317 -23.23 16.47 -41.76
C THR A 317 -24.38 15.50 -42.05
N LEU A 318 -24.13 14.45 -42.85
CA LEU A 318 -25.15 13.46 -43.19
C LEU A 318 -25.68 12.71 -41.95
N LEU A 319 -24.80 12.38 -41.00
CA LEU A 319 -25.21 11.72 -39.76
C LEU A 319 -26.07 12.64 -38.88
N LYS A 320 -25.81 13.96 -38.86
CA LYS A 320 -26.67 14.93 -38.16
C LYS A 320 -28.03 15.10 -38.85
N GLU A 321 -28.06 15.16 -40.17
CA GLU A 321 -29.29 15.29 -40.97
C GLU A 321 -30.19 14.05 -40.83
N SER A 322 -29.60 12.85 -40.76
CA SER A 322 -30.34 11.58 -40.57
C SER A 322 -30.99 11.41 -39.19
N HIS A 323 -30.65 12.28 -38.23
CA HIS A 323 -31.05 12.21 -36.82
C HIS A 323 -31.75 13.48 -36.30
N LEU A 324 -32.01 14.46 -37.18
CA LEU A 324 -32.93 15.59 -36.97
C LEU A 324 -34.36 15.18 -37.30
#